data_AF-A0A317Z516-F1
#
_entry.id   AF-A0A317Z516-F1
#
_cell.length_a   1.000
_cell.length_b   1.000
_cell.length_c   1.000
_cell.angle_alpha   90.00
_cell.angle_beta   90.00
_cell.angle_gamma   90.00
#
_symmetry.space_group_name_H-M   'P 1'
#
loop_
_entity.id
_entity.type
_entity.pdbx_description
1 polymer ?
#
loop_
_entity_poly.entity_id
_entity_poly.type
_entity_poly.pdbx_seq_one_letter_code
_entity_poly.pdbx_strand_id
1 'polypeptide(L)'
;LLKSYFEKFFREVYQQLFHQYLNRLDIKIQNIDCAMAYIERKKCQMRMMIDRRTIELENKYIDLMNEYHLSSAKVIEGGDINSIKSDLNEIEKEYAQLENYFLKLREDKGLMKKECDFVQSLMYAY
;
A
#
# COMPACT_ATOMS: atom_id res chain seq x y z
N LEU A 1 -26.78 -48.66 3.18
CA LEU A 1 -27.63 -47.55 3.68
C LEU A 1 -26.84 -46.57 4.54
N LEU A 2 -26.34 -46.96 5.72
CA LEU A 2 -25.53 -46.08 6.60
C LEU A 2 -24.29 -45.47 5.93
N LYS A 3 -23.52 -46.25 5.16
CA LYS A 3 -22.32 -45.76 4.45
C LYS A 3 -22.65 -44.61 3.47
N SER A 4 -23.64 -44.83 2.60
CA SER A 4 -24.08 -43.83 1.63
C SER A 4 -24.70 -42.59 2.30
N TYR A 5 -25.38 -42.76 3.43
CA TYR A 5 -25.87 -41.64 4.23
C TYR A 5 -24.71 -40.79 4.76
N PHE A 6 -23.70 -41.42 5.37
CA PHE A 6 -22.52 -40.70 5.86
C PHE A 6 -21.74 -40.04 4.73
N GLU A 7 -21.54 -40.71 3.60
CA GLU A 7 -20.86 -40.12 2.43
C GLU A 7 -21.59 -38.86 1.93
N LYS A 8 -22.92 -38.91 1.85
CA LYS A 8 -23.74 -37.75 1.45
C LYS A 8 -23.65 -36.63 2.48
N PHE A 9 -23.80 -36.96 3.76
CA PHE A 9 -23.71 -35.98 4.85
C PHE A 9 -22.34 -35.29 4.88
N PHE A 10 -21.24 -36.05 4.80
CA PHE A 10 -19.90 -35.49 4.77
C PHE A 10 -19.70 -34.59 3.55
N ARG A 11 -20.17 -35.00 2.36
CA ARG A 11 -20.08 -34.16 1.16
C ARG A 11 -20.79 -32.83 1.34
N GLU A 12 -22.01 -32.84 1.87
CA GLU A 12 -22.78 -31.62 2.14
C GLU A 12 -22.06 -30.70 3.15
N VAL A 13 -21.52 -31.28 4.24
CA VAL A 13 -20.76 -30.53 5.26
C VAL A 13 -19.48 -29.94 4.67
N TYR A 14 -18.71 -30.70 3.90
CA TYR A 14 -17.48 -30.20 3.27
C TYR A 14 -17.77 -29.08 2.28
N GLN A 15 -18.80 -29.24 1.44
CA GLN A 15 -19.21 -28.18 0.51
C GLN A 15 -19.58 -26.90 1.26
N GLN A 16 -20.36 -26.98 2.33
CA GLN A 16 -20.72 -25.81 3.13
C GLN A 16 -19.49 -25.14 3.76
N LEU A 17 -18.58 -25.93 4.34
CA LEU A 17 -17.36 -25.42 4.97
C LEU A 17 -16.45 -24.71 3.97
N PHE A 18 -16.24 -25.28 2.79
CA PHE A 18 -15.40 -24.66 1.76
C PHE A 18 -16.03 -23.38 1.21
N HIS A 19 -17.33 -23.34 0.96
CA HIS A 19 -18.01 -22.11 0.55
C HIS A 19 -17.89 -21.01 1.61
N GLN A 20 -18.08 -21.35 2.88
CA GLN A 20 -17.91 -20.37 3.97
C GLN A 20 -16.46 -19.86 4.06
N TYR A 21 -15.48 -20.72 3.85
CA TYR A 21 -14.08 -20.34 3.85
C TYR A 21 -13.74 -19.43 2.67
N LEU A 22 -14.19 -19.76 1.46
CA LEU A 22 -14.04 -18.92 0.26
C LEU A 22 -14.65 -17.53 0.47
N ASN A 23 -15.88 -17.46 0.99
CA ASN A 23 -16.52 -16.18 1.30
C ASN A 23 -15.68 -15.33 2.28
N ARG A 24 -15.05 -15.96 3.28
CA ARG A 24 -14.16 -15.26 4.21
C ARG A 24 -12.89 -14.74 3.52
N LEU A 25 -12.31 -15.52 2.60
CA LEU A 25 -11.16 -15.08 1.82
C LEU A 25 -11.52 -13.93 0.89
N ASP A 26 -12.67 -13.99 0.22
CA ASP A 26 -13.14 -12.92 -0.67
C ASP A 26 -13.34 -11.60 0.09
N ILE A 27 -13.95 -11.63 1.28
CA ILE A 27 -14.08 -10.45 2.14
C ILE A 27 -12.70 -9.89 2.50
N LYS A 28 -11.72 -10.74 2.85
CA LYS A 28 -10.36 -10.28 3.14
C LYS A 28 -9.69 -9.65 1.93
N ILE A 29 -9.84 -10.23 0.74
CA ILE A 29 -9.31 -9.68 -0.51
C ILE A 29 -9.92 -8.30 -0.79
N GLN A 30 -11.24 -8.16 -0.62
CA GLN A 30 -11.92 -6.87 -0.78
C GLN A 30 -11.42 -5.82 0.23
N ASN A 31 -11.20 -6.21 1.47
CA ASN A 31 -10.64 -5.31 2.49
C ASN A 31 -9.21 -4.87 2.13
N ILE A 32 -8.38 -5.77 1.62
CA ILE A 32 -7.05 -5.42 1.12
C ILE A 32 -7.16 -4.45 -0.05
N ASP A 33 -8.11 -4.65 -0.98
CA ASP A 33 -8.33 -3.74 -2.09
C ASP A 33 -8.73 -2.33 -1.65
N CYS A 34 -9.63 -2.22 -0.68
CA CYS A 34 -9.97 -0.93 -0.07
C CYS A 34 -8.76 -0.26 0.58
N ALA A 35 -7.95 -1.02 1.32
CA ALA A 35 -6.74 -0.50 1.96
C ALA A 35 -5.70 -0.03 0.93
N MET A 36 -5.46 -0.81 -0.12
CA MET A 36 -4.56 -0.46 -1.21
C MET A 36 -5.00 0.83 -1.91
N ALA A 37 -6.29 0.96 -2.25
CA ALA A 37 -6.83 2.17 -2.88
C ALA A 37 -6.69 3.42 -1.99
N TYR A 38 -6.89 3.26 -0.67
CA TYR A 38 -6.65 4.34 0.28
C TYR A 38 -5.17 4.77 0.32
N ILE A 39 -4.24 3.81 0.37
CA ILE A 39 -2.80 4.09 0.41
C ILE A 39 -2.34 4.77 -0.88
N GLU A 40 -2.83 4.34 -2.05
CA GLU A 40 -2.53 5.00 -3.32
C GLU A 40 -2.94 6.48 -3.31
N ARG A 41 -4.14 6.79 -2.82
CA ARG A 41 -4.60 8.18 -2.68
C ARG A 41 -3.70 8.98 -1.75
N LYS A 42 -3.34 8.41 -0.59
CA LYS A 42 -2.44 9.06 0.37
C LYS A 42 -1.06 9.31 -0.22
N LYS A 43 -0.48 8.34 -0.93
CA LYS A 43 0.79 8.48 -1.65
C LYS A 43 0.74 9.58 -2.71
N CYS A 44 -0.36 9.69 -3.44
CA CYS A 44 -0.56 10.76 -4.41
C CYS A 44 -0.54 12.15 -3.73
N GLN A 45 -1.27 12.30 -2.63
CA GLN A 45 -1.26 13.54 -1.84
C GLN A 45 0.13 13.89 -1.33
N MET A 46 0.89 12.92 -0.85
CA MET A 46 2.25 13.13 -0.34
C MET A 46 3.22 13.53 -1.46
N ARG A 47 3.09 12.95 -2.66
CA ARG A 47 3.87 13.42 -3.83
C ARG A 47 3.61 14.90 -4.12
N MET A 48 2.35 15.33 -4.09
CA MET A 48 2.02 16.76 -4.27
C MET A 48 2.63 17.64 -3.17
N MET A 49 2.71 17.14 -1.93
CA MET A 49 3.37 17.87 -0.84
C MET A 49 4.88 17.97 -1.05
N ILE A 50 5.52 16.88 -1.48
CA ILE A 50 6.95 16.85 -1.86
C ILE A 50 7.19 17.87 -2.97
N ASP A 51 6.45 17.80 -4.08
CA ASP A 51 6.60 18.70 -5.21
C ASP A 51 6.49 20.17 -4.79
N ARG A 52 5.47 20.49 -3.97
CA ARG A 52 5.27 21.85 -3.45
C ARG A 52 6.44 22.32 -2.60
N ARG A 53 6.94 21.48 -1.69
CA ARG A 53 8.07 21.82 -0.81
C ARG A 53 9.39 21.93 -1.57
N THR A 54 9.58 21.11 -2.61
CA THR A 54 10.73 21.20 -3.51
C THR A 54 10.73 22.53 -4.27
N ILE A 55 9.59 22.96 -4.82
CA ILE A 55 9.46 24.27 -5.47
C ILE A 55 9.74 25.40 -4.47
N GLU A 56 9.22 25.31 -3.25
CA GLU A 56 9.49 26.29 -2.19
C GLU A 56 10.98 26.38 -1.85
N LEU A 57 11.67 25.23 -1.78
CA LEU A 57 13.11 25.16 -1.55
C LEU A 57 13.89 25.82 -2.69
N GLU A 58 13.53 25.51 -3.95
CA GLU A 58 14.15 26.09 -5.14
C GLU A 58 13.97 27.62 -5.18
N ASN A 59 12.77 28.12 -4.89
CA ASN A 59 12.50 29.55 -4.81
C ASN A 59 13.35 30.23 -3.72
N LYS A 60 13.47 29.62 -2.53
CA LYS A 60 14.33 30.14 -1.46
C LYS A 60 15.81 30.21 -1.89
N TYR A 61 16.28 29.22 -2.64
CA TYR A 61 17.63 29.26 -3.20
C TYR A 61 17.82 30.39 -4.22
N ILE A 62 16.82 30.64 -5.08
CA ILE A 62 16.83 31.75 -6.04
C ILE A 62 16.86 33.09 -5.31
N ASP A 63 16.00 33.29 -4.31
CA ASP A 63 15.94 34.52 -3.52
C ASP A 63 17.29 34.85 -2.88
N LEU A 64 17.94 33.85 -2.26
CA LEU A 64 19.26 34.02 -1.64
C LEU A 64 20.35 34.31 -2.68
N MET A 65 20.33 33.64 -3.83
CA MET A 65 21.29 33.96 -4.90
C MET A 65 21.14 35.40 -5.40
N ASN A 66 19.89 35.89 -5.51
CA ASN A 66 19.59 37.26 -5.89
C ASN A 66 20.04 38.28 -4.83
N GLU A 67 19.76 38.02 -3.55
CA GLU A 67 20.08 38.90 -2.42
C GLU A 67 21.60 39.09 -2.26
N TYR A 68 22.38 38.03 -2.41
CA TYR A 68 23.83 38.07 -2.23
C TYR A 68 24.62 38.29 -3.54
N HIS A 69 23.94 38.55 -4.67
CA HIS A 69 24.53 38.65 -6.01
C HIS A 69 25.48 37.47 -6.35
N LEU A 70 25.13 36.28 -5.89
CA LEU A 70 25.95 35.08 -6.06
C LEU A 70 25.64 34.42 -7.41
N SER A 71 26.68 34.14 -8.19
CA SER A 71 26.55 33.41 -9.46
C SER A 71 26.42 31.89 -9.28
N SER A 72 26.63 31.38 -8.07
CA SER A 72 26.40 29.98 -7.71
C SER A 72 26.13 29.83 -6.21
N ALA A 73 25.19 28.96 -5.84
CA ALA A 73 24.91 28.61 -4.46
C ALA A 73 26.03 27.72 -3.89
N LYS A 74 27.15 28.32 -3.46
CA LYS A 74 28.05 27.63 -2.51
C LYS A 74 27.29 27.46 -1.21
N VAL A 75 26.95 26.21 -0.86
CA VAL A 75 26.33 25.73 0.40
C VAL A 75 25.70 26.88 1.19
N ILE A 76 24.58 27.40 0.68
CA ILE A 76 23.85 28.46 1.37
C ILE A 76 23.06 27.77 2.48
N GLU A 77 23.54 27.90 3.71
CA GLU A 77 22.84 27.44 4.92
C GLU A 77 22.00 28.60 5.45
N GLY A 78 20.67 28.43 5.40
CA GLY A 78 19.70 29.31 6.04
C GLY A 78 18.77 28.49 6.91
N GLY A 79 18.33 29.04 8.05
CA GLY A 79 17.38 28.36 8.95
C GLY A 79 16.13 27.86 8.22
N ASP A 80 15.59 28.68 7.31
CA ASP A 80 14.44 28.33 6.47
C ASP A 80 14.73 27.16 5.50
N ILE A 81 15.90 27.15 4.85
CA ILE A 81 16.31 26.07 3.94
C ILE A 81 16.41 24.75 4.69
N ASN A 82 17.01 24.76 5.88
CA ASN A 82 17.16 23.58 6.71
C ASN A 82 15.80 23.07 7.21
N SER A 83 14.88 23.98 7.53
CA SER A 83 13.50 23.62 7.87
C SER A 83 12.79 22.93 6.70
N ILE A 84 12.84 23.49 5.49
CA ILE A 84 12.18 22.89 4.31
C ILE A 84 12.80 21.52 3.97
N LYS A 85 14.12 21.38 4.08
CA LYS A 85 14.80 20.09 3.92
C LYS A 85 14.37 19.06 4.96
N SER A 86 14.20 19.47 6.22
CA SER A 86 13.71 18.59 7.28
C SER A 86 12.30 18.11 6.99
N ASP A 87 11.40 19.02 6.58
CA ASP A 87 10.03 18.69 6.19
C ASP A 87 10.00 17.70 5.01
N LEU A 88 10.83 17.95 3.97
CA LEU A 88 10.95 17.05 2.82
C LEU A 88 11.40 15.65 3.25
N ASN A 89 12.46 15.55 4.05
CA ASN A 89 12.98 14.28 4.56
C ASN A 89 11.91 13.50 5.35
N GLU A 90 11.10 14.19 6.14
CA GLU A 90 10.03 13.56 6.92
C GLU A 90 8.93 13.01 6.00
N ILE A 91 8.45 13.82 5.05
CA ILE A 91 7.41 13.40 4.09
C ILE A 91 7.89 12.24 3.22
N GLU A 92 9.13 12.28 2.74
CA GLU A 92 9.74 11.22 1.93
C GLU A 92 9.90 9.92 2.73
N LYS A 93 10.31 10.01 3.99
CA LYS A 93 10.40 8.86 4.89
C LYS A 93 9.04 8.20 5.08
N GLU A 94 8.00 8.98 5.37
CA GLU A 94 6.65 8.44 5.51
C GLU A 94 6.12 7.86 4.18
N TYR A 95 6.42 8.51 3.05
CA TYR A 95 6.07 8.01 1.72
C TYR A 95 6.71 6.63 1.48
N ALA A 96 7.99 6.46 1.80
CA ALA A 96 8.70 5.19 1.66
C ALA A 96 8.10 4.09 2.56
N GLN A 97 7.67 4.43 3.77
CA GLN A 97 6.97 3.49 4.66
C GLN A 97 5.63 3.05 4.07
N LEU A 98 4.86 3.96 3.48
CA LEU A 98 3.59 3.64 2.81
C LEU A 98 3.81 2.78 1.56
N GLU A 99 4.87 3.03 0.78
CA GLU A 99 5.24 2.20 -0.36
C GLU A 99 5.52 0.76 0.07
N ASN A 100 6.33 0.57 1.11
CA ASN A 100 6.62 -0.75 1.65
C ASN A 100 5.37 -1.47 2.16
N TYR A 101 4.49 -0.75 2.87
CA TYR A 101 3.23 -1.33 3.34
C TYR A 101 2.30 -1.71 2.18
N PHE A 102 2.23 -0.88 1.13
CA PHE A 102 1.46 -1.18 -0.07
C PHE A 102 1.96 -2.44 -0.78
N LEU A 103 3.27 -2.61 -0.90
CA LEU A 103 3.87 -3.82 -1.49
C LEU A 103 3.53 -5.06 -0.68
N LYS A 104 3.60 -4.98 0.65
CA LYS A 104 3.21 -6.09 1.53
C LYS A 104 1.74 -6.49 1.35
N LEU A 105 0.83 -5.51 1.31
CA LEU A 105 -0.60 -5.78 1.06
C LEU A 105 -0.83 -6.46 -0.30
N ARG A 106 -0.06 -6.06 -1.32
CA ARG A 106 -0.12 -6.69 -2.65
C ARG A 106 0.33 -8.14 -2.62
N GLU A 107 1.39 -8.45 -1.87
CA GLU A 107 1.86 -9.82 -1.64
C GLU A 107 0.81 -10.65 -0.89
N ASP A 108 0.28 -10.13 0.21
CA ASP A 108 -0.77 -10.78 1.02
C ASP A 108 -2.01 -11.09 0.17
N LYS A 109 -2.43 -10.15 -0.68
CA LYS A 109 -3.52 -10.36 -1.65
C LYS A 109 -3.20 -11.51 -2.61
N GLY A 110 -1.97 -11.57 -3.11
CA GLY A 110 -1.50 -12.63 -4.00
C GLY A 110 -1.53 -14.01 -3.32
N LEU A 111 -1.13 -14.09 -2.05
CA LEU A 111 -1.21 -15.32 -1.26
C LEU A 111 -2.66 -15.76 -1.03
N MET A 112 -3.55 -14.85 -0.64
CA MET A 112 -4.96 -15.17 -0.44
C MET A 112 -5.66 -15.66 -1.72
N LYS A 113 -5.31 -15.10 -2.88
CA LYS A 113 -5.82 -15.60 -4.17
C LYS A 113 -5.39 -17.04 -4.44
N LYS A 114 -4.11 -17.37 -4.18
CA LYS A 114 -3.62 -18.75 -4.30
C LYS A 114 -4.34 -19.70 -3.34
N GLU A 115 -4.66 -19.24 -2.13
CA GLU A 115 -5.48 -20.03 -1.20
C GLU A 115 -6.91 -20.25 -1.74
N CYS A 116 -7.55 -19.24 -2.33
CA CYS A 116 -8.84 -19.41 -3.00
C CYS A 116 -8.77 -20.47 -4.11
N ASP A 117 -7.78 -20.37 -4.99
CA ASP A 117 -7.59 -21.31 -6.10
C ASP A 117 -7.37 -22.75 -5.59
N PHE A 118 -6.63 -22.90 -4.49
CA PHE A 118 -6.39 -24.19 -3.85
C PHE A 118 -7.68 -24.78 -3.28
N VAL A 119 -8.47 -24.00 -2.54
CA VAL A 119 -9.74 -24.45 -1.95
C VAL A 119 -10.75 -24.80 -3.03
N GLN A 120 -10.85 -24.01 -4.10
CA GLN A 120 -11.67 -24.33 -5.26
C GLN A 120 -11.24 -25.65 -5.90
N SER A 121 -9.93 -25.87 -6.05
CA SER A 121 -9.40 -27.13 -6.59
C SER A 121 -9.78 -28.34 -5.72
N LEU A 122 -9.74 -28.19 -4.40
CA LEU A 122 -10.22 -29.22 -3.47
C LEU A 122 -11.72 -29.48 -3.64
N MET A 123 -12.53 -28.44 -3.82
CA MET A 123 -13.97 -28.59 -4.04
C MET A 123 -14.32 -29.33 -5.33
N TYR A 124 -13.52 -29.20 -6.39
CA TYR A 124 -13.73 -29.94 -7.63
C TYR A 124 -13.22 -31.39 -7.58
N ALA A 125 -12.33 -31.71 -6.64
CA ALA A 125 -11.76 -33.04 -6.49
C ALA A 125 -12.65 -34.01 -5.68
N TYR A 126 -13.64 -33.52 -4.94
CA TYR A 126 -14.50 -34.29 -4.02
C TYR A 126 -16.00 -34.12 -4.30
#